data_AF-A0A3D1RD56-F1
#
_entry.id   AF-A0A3D1RD56-F1
#
_cell.length_a   1.000
_cell.length_b   1.000
_cell.length_c   1.000
_cell.angle_alpha   90.00
_cell.angle_beta   90.00
_cell.angle_gamma   90.00
#
_symmetry.space_group_name_H-M   'P 1'
#
loop_
_entity.id
_entity.type
_entity.pdbx_description
1 polymer ?
#
loop_
_entity_poly.entity_id
_entity_poly.type
_entity_poly.pdbx_seq_one_letter_code
_entity_poly.pdbx_strand_id
1 'polypeptide(L)'
;MLIDLHCHLLPGIDDGAPDAREAVAMARALVELGFGAAAPSPHAGRDYPGAEVAGRRLEELKVLLEENGVALPLFPNAENYLDAEFLEQELAGKGRHIGATCYVLVEAPYQTPVPTLPELVFQLRRKGVRPVFAHPERCA
;
A
#
# COMPACT_ATOMS: atom_id res chain seq x y z
N MET A 1 17.21 8.94 -6.61
CA MET A 1 16.86 7.79 -5.73
C MET A 1 15.50 7.29 -6.18
N LEU A 2 15.38 6.01 -6.52
CA LEU A 2 14.10 5.40 -6.87
C LEU A 2 13.39 4.92 -5.60
N ILE A 3 12.07 5.07 -5.55
CA ILE A 3 11.23 4.60 -4.45
C ILE A 3 10.11 3.76 -5.06
N ASP A 4 9.94 2.54 -4.58
CA ASP A 4 8.80 1.71 -4.95
C ASP A 4 7.59 2.08 -4.09
N LEU A 5 6.49 2.49 -4.71
CA LEU A 5 5.27 2.90 -4.02
C LEU A 5 4.18 1.82 -4.04
N HIS A 6 4.40 0.69 -4.71
CA HIS A 6 3.38 -0.35 -4.83
C HIS A 6 4.03 -1.73 -4.94
N CYS A 7 4.14 -2.40 -3.80
CA CYS A 7 4.68 -3.75 -3.71
C CYS A 7 4.12 -4.50 -2.48
N HIS A 8 3.94 -5.82 -2.61
CA HIS A 8 3.37 -6.67 -1.56
C HIS A 8 4.48 -7.36 -0.76
N LEU A 9 5.25 -6.56 -0.03
CA LEU A 9 6.45 -7.01 0.69
C LEU A 9 6.15 -7.52 2.11
N LEU A 10 4.99 -7.20 2.68
CA LEU A 10 4.68 -7.57 4.07
C LEU A 10 4.38 -9.07 4.17
N PRO A 11 5.15 -9.84 4.98
CA PRO A 11 5.05 -11.29 4.99
C PRO A 11 3.74 -11.80 5.59
N GLY A 12 3.05 -12.67 4.87
CA GLY A 12 1.85 -13.39 5.31
C GLY A 12 0.64 -12.48 5.54
N ILE A 13 0.58 -11.32 4.87
CA ILE A 13 -0.55 -10.39 4.95
C ILE A 13 -1.57 -10.64 3.83
N ASP A 14 -1.09 -10.81 2.60
CA ASP A 14 -1.89 -10.98 1.40
C ASP A 14 -1.21 -11.98 0.45
N ASP A 15 -1.43 -11.82 -0.86
CA ASP A 15 -0.90 -12.65 -1.94
C ASP A 15 0.52 -12.28 -2.38
N GLY A 16 1.19 -11.37 -1.67
CA GLY A 16 2.61 -11.06 -1.85
C GLY A 16 3.56 -12.07 -1.20
N ALA A 17 4.50 -11.56 -0.41
CA ALA A 17 5.47 -12.40 0.31
C ALA A 17 4.75 -13.38 1.27
N PRO A 18 4.87 -14.70 1.08
CA PRO A 18 4.20 -15.68 1.94
C PRO A 18 4.83 -15.77 3.34
N ASP A 19 6.13 -15.48 3.45
CA ASP A 19 6.88 -15.56 4.69
C ASP A 19 8.03 -14.55 4.76
N ALA A 20 8.66 -14.49 5.93
CA ALA A 20 9.77 -13.59 6.25
C ALA A 20 10.99 -13.81 5.34
N ARG A 21 11.29 -15.06 4.95
CA ARG A 21 12.44 -15.37 4.10
C ARG A 21 12.22 -14.79 2.70
N GLU A 22 11.03 -14.96 2.15
CA GLU A 22 10.69 -14.43 0.83
C GLU A 22 10.65 -12.89 0.84
N ALA A 23 10.10 -12.27 1.89
CA ALA A 23 10.09 -10.81 2.04
C ALA A 23 11.51 -10.21 2.01
N VAL A 24 12.48 -10.84 2.69
CA VAL A 24 13.89 -10.41 2.66
C VAL A 24 14.50 -10.58 1.27
N ALA A 25 14.21 -11.70 0.59
CA ALA A 25 14.70 -11.95 -0.77
C ALA A 25 14.17 -10.91 -1.77
N MET A 26 12.87 -10.60 -1.72
CA MET A 26 12.24 -9.55 -2.52
C MET A 26 12.83 -8.16 -2.23
N ALA A 27 13.08 -7.84 -0.95
CA ALA A 27 13.70 -6.58 -0.56
C ALA A 27 15.13 -6.43 -1.10
N ARG A 28 15.93 -7.50 -1.08
CA ARG A 28 17.26 -7.53 -1.73
C ARG A 28 17.16 -7.28 -3.22
N ALA A 29 16.22 -7.93 -3.90
CA ALA A 29 16.01 -7.74 -5.33
C ALA A 29 15.67 -6.27 -5.66
N LEU A 30 14.83 -5.61 -4.85
CA LEU A 30 14.55 -4.18 -5.00
C LEU A 30 15.84 -3.33 -4.90
N VAL A 31 16.69 -3.59 -3.91
CA VAL A 31 17.98 -2.88 -3.77
C VAL A 31 18.89 -3.13 -4.97
N GLU A 32 18.99 -4.37 -5.45
CA GLU A 32 19.78 -4.75 -6.62
C GLU A 32 19.28 -4.07 -7.91
N LEU A 33 17.98 -3.84 -8.03
CA LEU A 33 17.35 -3.07 -9.10
C LEU A 33 17.54 -1.55 -8.98
N GLY A 34 18.15 -1.07 -7.89
CA GLY A 34 18.48 0.33 -7.67
C GLY A 34 17.42 1.13 -6.89
N PHE A 35 16.45 0.47 -6.26
CA PHE A 35 15.53 1.13 -5.34
C PHE A 35 16.23 1.50 -4.03
N GLY A 36 16.07 2.75 -3.63
CA GLY A 36 16.64 3.28 -2.38
C GLY A 36 15.63 3.32 -1.23
N ALA A 37 14.35 3.00 -1.47
CA ALA A 37 13.31 2.84 -0.47
C ALA A 37 12.07 2.15 -1.08
N ALA A 38 11.17 1.67 -0.23
CA ALA A 38 9.87 1.15 -0.63
C ALA A 38 8.76 1.58 0.34
N ALA A 39 7.52 1.60 -0.14
CA ALA A 39 6.32 1.78 0.67
C ALA A 39 5.37 0.60 0.44
N PRO A 40 5.59 -0.55 1.13
CA PRO A 40 4.81 -1.76 0.93
C PRO A 40 3.32 -1.50 1.07
N SER A 41 2.56 -1.90 0.05
CA SER A 41 1.14 -1.58 -0.13
C SER A 41 0.29 -2.85 -0.04
N PRO A 42 0.23 -3.52 1.13
CA PRO A 42 -0.62 -4.68 1.24
C PRO A 42 -2.07 -4.32 0.92
N HIS A 43 -2.82 -5.28 0.38
CA HIS A 43 -4.25 -5.14 0.14
C HIS A 43 -4.97 -4.67 1.42
N ALA A 44 -5.87 -3.70 1.26
CA ALA A 44 -6.67 -3.13 2.34
C ALA A 44 -8.15 -3.12 1.94
N GLY A 45 -8.87 -4.07 2.54
CA GLY A 45 -10.32 -4.22 2.44
C GLY A 45 -10.78 -5.26 3.45
N ARG A 46 -12.08 -5.58 3.44
CA ARG A 46 -12.74 -6.46 4.40
C ARG A 46 -12.04 -7.80 4.66
N ASP A 47 -11.45 -8.39 3.63
CA ASP A 47 -10.87 -9.74 3.69
C ASP A 47 -9.39 -9.76 4.13
N TYR A 48 -8.80 -8.58 4.36
CA TYR A 48 -7.38 -8.43 4.67
C TYR A 48 -7.16 -7.89 6.09
N PRO A 49 -5.96 -8.12 6.67
CA PRO A 49 -5.63 -7.57 7.97
C PRO A 49 -5.75 -6.04 8.05
N GLY A 50 -6.35 -5.57 9.15
CA GLY A 50 -6.52 -4.15 9.42
C GLY A 50 -5.20 -3.40 9.66
N ALA A 51 -5.29 -2.07 9.75
CA ALA A 51 -4.14 -1.16 9.83
C ALA A 51 -3.16 -1.47 10.98
N GLU A 52 -3.65 -1.90 12.15
CA GLU A 52 -2.79 -2.26 13.29
C GLU A 52 -1.90 -3.47 12.98
N VAL A 53 -2.46 -4.52 12.39
CA VAL A 53 -1.72 -5.74 12.05
C VAL A 53 -0.69 -5.45 10.96
N ALA A 54 -1.09 -4.73 9.91
CA ALA A 54 -0.18 -4.33 8.85
C ALA A 54 0.94 -3.42 9.37
N GLY A 55 0.63 -2.48 10.27
CA GLY A 55 1.62 -1.63 10.92
C GLY A 55 2.64 -2.43 11.73
N ARG A 56 2.20 -3.42 12.52
CA ARG A 56 3.12 -4.32 13.23
C ARG A 56 4.01 -5.11 12.28
N ARG A 57 3.43 -5.69 11.21
CA ARG A 57 4.19 -6.45 10.21
C ARG A 57 5.22 -5.59 9.47
N LEU A 58 4.91 -4.31 9.21
CA LEU A 58 5.87 -3.35 8.66
C LEU A 58 7.06 -3.13 9.60
N GLU A 59 6.82 -2.92 10.90
CA GLU A 59 7.91 -2.72 11.87
C GLU A 59 8.74 -4.00 12.06
N GLU A 60 8.10 -5.17 12.12
CA GLU A 60 8.79 -6.47 12.15
C GLU A 60 9.67 -6.66 10.91
N LEU A 61 9.18 -6.31 9.72
CA LEU A 61 9.95 -6.41 8.49
C LEU A 61 11.13 -5.44 8.49
N LYS A 62 10.98 -4.20 8.98
CA LYS A 62 12.11 -3.26 9.11
C LYS A 62 13.25 -3.84 9.95
N VAL A 63 12.93 -4.42 11.11
CA VAL A 63 13.91 -5.09 11.99
C VAL A 63 14.57 -6.25 11.24
N LEU A 64 13.77 -7.08 10.57
CA LEU A 64 14.29 -8.21 9.82
C LEU A 64 15.24 -7.81 8.68
N LEU A 65 14.93 -6.73 7.96
CA LEU A 65 15.81 -6.19 6.91
C LEU A 65 17.13 -5.69 7.50
N GLU A 66 17.09 -5.01 8.66
CA GLU A 66 18.29 -4.57 9.37
C GLU A 66 19.17 -5.75 9.80
N GLU A 67 18.58 -6.77 10.43
CA GLU A 67 19.28 -7.99 10.86
C GLU A 67 19.93 -8.75 9.70
N ASN A 68 19.36 -8.64 8.49
CA ASN A 68 19.87 -9.25 7.28
C ASN A 68 20.79 -8.33 6.46
N GLY A 69 21.06 -7.10 6.92
CA GLY A 69 21.90 -6.13 6.21
C GLY A 69 21.32 -5.68 4.87
N VAL A 70 19.99 -5.60 4.75
CA VAL A 70 19.28 -5.09 3.56
C VAL A 70 18.95 -3.62 3.78
N ALA A 71 19.70 -2.73 3.14
CA ALA A 71 19.52 -1.27 3.27
C ALA A 71 18.36 -0.75 2.41
N LEU A 72 17.12 -1.08 2.80
CA LEU A 72 15.89 -0.62 2.15
C LEU A 72 14.94 0.02 3.18
N PRO A 73 14.97 1.35 3.35
CA PRO A 73 13.99 2.07 4.17
C PRO A 73 12.55 1.78 3.72
N LEU A 74 11.69 1.46 4.69
CA LEU A 74 10.29 1.14 4.44
C LEU A 74 9.36 2.21 5.03
N PHE A 75 8.32 2.56 4.27
CA PHE A 75 7.29 3.51 4.70
C PHE A 75 5.89 2.85 4.74
N PRO A 76 5.00 3.29 5.63
CA PRO A 76 3.61 2.82 5.64
C PRO A 76 2.92 3.07 4.30
N ASN A 77 2.11 2.12 3.85
CA ASN A 77 1.22 2.27 2.71
C ASN A 77 0.15 1.17 2.77
N ALA A 78 -0.82 1.22 1.86
CA ALA A 78 -1.79 0.18 1.60
C ALA A 78 -2.34 0.34 0.18
N GLU A 79 -2.70 -0.77 -0.45
CA GLU A 79 -3.56 -0.75 -1.62
C GLU A 79 -5.02 -0.75 -1.15
N ASN A 80 -5.61 0.44 -1.05
CA ASN A 80 -6.97 0.58 -0.55
C ASN A 80 -7.97 0.21 -1.65
N TYR A 81 -8.84 -0.77 -1.40
CA TYR A 81 -9.96 -1.02 -2.30
C TYR A 81 -10.89 0.19 -2.33
N LEU A 82 -11.30 0.61 -3.53
CA LEU A 82 -12.28 1.68 -3.70
C LEU A 82 -13.68 1.15 -3.36
N ASP A 83 -13.98 1.12 -2.06
CA ASP A 83 -15.26 0.70 -1.52
C ASP A 83 -15.79 1.67 -0.45
N ALA A 84 -16.95 1.34 0.12
CA ALA A 84 -17.55 2.15 1.18
C ALA A 84 -16.72 2.17 2.46
N GLU A 85 -16.01 1.08 2.78
CA GLU A 85 -15.19 0.98 3.98
C GLU A 85 -13.99 1.91 3.90
N PHE A 86 -13.28 1.94 2.76
CA PHE A 86 -12.21 2.90 2.51
C PHE A 86 -12.70 4.35 2.70
N LEU A 87 -13.83 4.70 2.08
CA LEU A 87 -14.38 6.05 2.21
C LEU A 87 -14.72 6.37 3.67
N GLU A 88 -15.38 5.48 4.40
CA GLU A 88 -15.69 5.66 5.82
C GLU A 88 -14.43 5.88 6.67
N GLN A 89 -13.39 5.06 6.47
CA GLN A 89 -12.12 5.20 7.20
C GLN A 89 -11.41 6.51 6.87
N GLU A 90 -11.38 6.91 5.60
CA GLU A 90 -10.78 8.18 5.17
C GLU A 90 -11.53 9.38 5.78
N LEU A 91 -12.87 9.36 5.75
CA LEU A 91 -13.70 10.42 6.35
C LEU A 91 -13.52 10.50 7.87
N ALA A 92 -13.18 9.39 8.54
CA ALA A 92 -12.90 9.32 9.97
C ALA A 92 -11.44 9.67 10.34
N GLY A 93 -10.60 10.03 9.36
CA GLY A 93 -9.17 10.33 9.58
C GLY A 93 -8.32 9.11 9.89
N LYS A 94 -8.79 7.91 9.50
CA LYS A 94 -8.13 6.61 9.67
C LYS A 94 -7.64 6.02 8.35
N GLY A 95 -7.55 6.86 7.31
CA GLY A 95 -7.04 6.48 6.01
C GLY A 95 -5.64 5.90 6.08
N ARG A 96 -5.34 4.95 5.18
CA ARG A 96 -4.01 4.35 5.06
C ARG A 96 -3.28 5.01 3.90
N HIS A 97 -2.50 6.04 4.23
CA HIS A 97 -1.79 6.90 3.27
C HIS A 97 -0.40 6.33 2.95
N ILE A 98 0.14 6.76 1.81
CA ILE A 98 1.55 6.55 1.45
C ILE A 98 2.40 7.43 2.37
N GLY A 99 3.04 6.83 3.37
CA GLY A 99 3.80 7.51 4.40
C GLY A 99 3.00 8.58 5.13
N ALA A 100 3.68 9.61 5.62
CA ALA A 100 3.06 10.79 6.22
C ALA A 100 2.74 11.85 5.14
N THR A 101 2.02 11.46 4.09
CA THR A 101 1.66 12.35 2.97
C THR A 101 0.15 12.49 2.82
N CYS A 102 -0.29 13.21 1.79
CA CYS A 102 -1.70 13.32 1.42
C CYS A 102 -2.12 12.32 0.34
N TYR A 103 -1.22 11.42 -0.07
CA TYR A 103 -1.47 10.47 -1.15
C TYR A 103 -1.97 9.15 -0.59
N VAL A 104 -3.01 8.61 -1.23
CA VAL A 104 -3.54 7.27 -0.93
C VAL A 104 -3.48 6.45 -2.20
N LEU A 105 -2.90 5.25 -2.12
CA LEU A 105 -2.96 4.30 -3.23
C LEU A 105 -4.32 3.60 -3.19
N VAL A 106 -5.01 3.58 -4.32
CA VAL A 106 -6.39 3.11 -4.44
C VAL A 106 -6.52 2.16 -5.61
N GLU A 107 -7.05 0.96 -5.37
CA GLU A 107 -7.42 0.00 -6.41
C GLU A 107 -8.92 0.15 -6.74
N ALA A 108 -9.22 0.39 -8.01
CA ALA A 108 -10.59 0.42 -8.51
C ALA A 108 -11.06 -0.99 -8.91
N PRO A 109 -12.37 -1.31 -8.83
CA PRO A 109 -12.90 -2.58 -9.31
C PRO A 109 -12.58 -2.80 -10.80
N TYR A 110 -11.99 -3.93 -11.16
CA TYR A 110 -11.55 -4.18 -12.54
C TYR A 110 -12.68 -4.38 -13.55
N GLN A 111 -13.79 -4.97 -13.11
CA GLN A 111 -14.87 -5.44 -13.99
C GLN A 111 -16.16 -4.64 -13.85
N THR A 112 -16.23 -3.77 -12.86
CA THR A 112 -17.45 -3.04 -12.52
C THR A 112 -17.18 -1.55 -12.70
N PRO A 113 -17.85 -0.88 -13.66
CA PRO A 113 -17.75 0.55 -13.79
C PRO A 113 -18.10 1.24 -12.47
N VAL A 114 -17.39 2.32 -12.15
CA VAL A 114 -17.68 3.19 -11.02
C VAL A 114 -18.12 4.55 -11.56
N PRO A 115 -19.40 4.74 -11.96
CA PRO A 115 -19.89 6.01 -12.53
C PRO A 115 -19.64 7.22 -11.62
N THR A 116 -19.58 6.99 -10.31
CA THR A 116 -19.35 8.01 -9.28
C THR A 116 -17.88 8.36 -9.09
N LEU A 117 -16.94 7.71 -9.80
CA LEU A 117 -15.50 7.91 -9.63
C LEU A 117 -15.07 9.39 -9.72
N PRO A 118 -15.54 10.20 -10.70
CA PRO A 118 -15.16 11.62 -10.76
C PRO A 118 -15.60 12.40 -9.52
N GLU A 119 -16.79 12.12 -8.99
CA GLU A 119 -17.32 12.76 -7.78
C GLU A 119 -16.53 12.31 -6.55
N LEU A 120 -16.22 11.01 -6.42
CA LEU A 120 -15.40 10.48 -5.33
C LEU A 120 -14.00 11.14 -5.31
N VAL A 121 -13.35 11.22 -6.47
CA VAL A 121 -12.04 11.89 -6.60
C VAL A 121 -12.16 13.38 -6.24
N PHE A 122 -13.23 14.06 -6.64
CA PHE A 122 -13.47 15.45 -6.27
C PHE A 122 -13.63 15.63 -4.75
N GLN A 123 -14.40 14.76 -4.09
CA GLN A 123 -14.60 14.79 -2.64
C GLN A 123 -13.29 14.53 -1.87
N LEU A 124 -12.51 13.52 -2.27
CA LEU A 124 -11.19 13.25 -1.68
C LEU A 124 -10.26 14.46 -1.82
N ARG A 125 -10.17 15.04 -3.02
CA ARG A 125 -9.32 16.21 -3.28
C ARG A 125 -9.75 17.44 -2.48
N ARG A 126 -11.06 17.66 -2.27
CA ARG A 126 -11.57 18.74 -1.41
C ARG A 126 -11.17 18.58 0.05
N LYS A 127 -10.98 17.35 0.52
CA LYS A 127 -10.46 17.05 1.86
C LYS A 127 -8.93 17.08 1.94
N GLY A 128 -8.25 17.42 0.84
CA GLY A 128 -6.80 17.44 0.76
C GLY A 128 -6.17 16.08 0.44
N VAL A 129 -6.97 15.04 0.20
CA VAL A 129 -6.51 13.67 -0.11
C VAL A 129 -6.34 13.51 -1.61
N ARG A 130 -5.24 12.88 -2.04
CA ARG A 130 -4.87 12.69 -3.44
C ARG A 130 -4.81 11.21 -3.79
N PRO A 131 -5.85 10.64 -4.41
CA PRO A 131 -5.81 9.24 -4.82
C PRO A 131 -4.80 9.04 -5.95
N VAL A 132 -3.99 8.00 -5.82
CA VAL A 132 -3.15 7.41 -6.86
C VAL A 132 -3.80 6.09 -7.22
N PHE A 133 -4.27 5.93 -8.47
CA PHE A 133 -4.89 4.69 -8.89
C PHE A 133 -3.84 3.64 -9.17
N ALA A 134 -3.94 2.50 -8.49
CA ALA A 134 -3.16 1.32 -8.80
C ALA A 134 -3.58 0.78 -10.17
N HIS A 135 -2.57 0.39 -10.97
CA HIS A 135 -2.70 -0.35 -12.23
C HIS A 135 -3.98 -0.04 -13.06
N PRO A 136 -4.24 1.24 -13.42
CA PRO A 136 -5.46 1.64 -14.12
C PRO A 136 -5.65 0.93 -15.47
N GLU A 137 -4.58 0.40 -16.07
CA GLU A 137 -4.61 -0.43 -17.26
C GLU A 137 -5.38 -1.76 -17.08
N ARG A 138 -5.65 -2.18 -15.85
CA ARG A 138 -6.44 -3.38 -15.51
C ARG A 138 -7.94 -3.11 -15.42
N CYS A 139 -8.36 -1.84 -15.46
CA CYS A 139 -9.76 -1.44 -15.41
C CYS A 139 -10.33 -1.30 -16.83
N ALA A 140 -11.46 -1.94 -17.11
CA ALA A 140 -12.14 -1.93 -18.41
C ALA A 140 -13.48 -1.17 -18.39
#